data_AF-A0AAU7QX39-F1
#
_entry.id   AF-A0AAU7QX39-F1
#
_cell.length_a   1.000
_cell.length_b   1.000
_cell.length_c   1.000
_cell.angle_alpha   90.00
_cell.angle_beta   90.00
_cell.angle_gamma   90.00
#
_symmetry.space_group_name_H-M   'P 1'
#
loop_
_entity.id
_entity.type
_entity.pdbx_description
1 polymer ?
#
loop_
_entity_poly.entity_id
_entity_poly.type
_entity_poly.pdbx_seq_one_letter_code
_entity_poly.pdbx_strand_id
1 'polypeptide(L)'
;MTELRLHGVGGTTPENLLADVAPQLVSGNRVAGFYRTADMKGRHVEAYSWGGLTSRSASRVLWLLLLPFALVNLAGWMCTPAAWRRPWRFLLHRAVVRWAGLGLTVNLLLLLLVAMTSMDVVAFRCGARPVV
;
A
#
# COMPACT_ATOMS: atom_id res chain seq x y z
N MET A 1 33.69 14.68 -4.07
CA MET A 1 33.22 13.69 -3.08
C MET A 1 31.78 14.01 -2.75
N THR A 2 30.88 13.04 -2.85
CA THR A 2 29.45 13.20 -2.60
C THR A 2 29.09 12.43 -1.34
N GLU A 3 28.43 13.07 -0.38
CA GLU A 3 27.94 12.46 0.85
C GLU A 3 26.45 12.16 0.67
N LEU A 4 26.06 10.88 0.75
CA LEU A 4 24.66 10.45 0.68
C LEU A 4 24.12 10.22 2.09
N ARG A 5 23.12 11.01 2.49
CA ARG A 5 22.41 10.91 3.76
C ARG A 5 21.10 10.16 3.57
N LEU A 6 20.90 9.16 4.39
CA LEU A 6 19.73 8.29 4.37
C LEU A 6 19.08 8.41 5.75
N HIS A 7 17.76 8.58 5.77
CA HIS A 7 17.02 8.47 7.03
C HIS A 7 16.86 6.98 7.39
N GLY A 8 16.83 6.69 8.69
CA GLY A 8 16.36 5.40 9.17
C GLY A 8 14.86 5.22 8.95
N VAL A 9 14.26 4.27 9.65
CA VAL A 9 12.83 3.90 9.47
C VAL A 9 11.84 5.02 9.89
N GLY A 10 12.33 6.11 10.49
CA GLY A 10 11.52 7.20 11.06
C GLY A 10 10.91 8.19 10.06
N GLY A 11 11.14 8.04 8.74
CA GLY A 11 10.53 8.92 7.74
C GLY A 11 10.95 10.38 7.84
N THR A 12 12.17 10.66 8.32
CA THR A 12 12.71 12.02 8.46
C THR A 12 12.63 12.76 7.14
N THR A 13 12.11 13.99 7.17
CA THR A 13 11.92 14.79 5.97
C THR A 13 13.28 15.26 5.41
N PRO A 14 13.39 15.47 4.09
CA PRO A 14 14.65 15.87 3.45
C PRO A 14 15.21 17.18 4.01
N GLU A 15 14.36 18.08 4.52
CA GLU A 15 14.77 19.34 5.16
C GLU A 15 15.57 19.08 6.45
N ASN A 16 15.11 18.14 7.27
CA ASN A 16 15.78 17.75 8.52
C ASN A 16 17.03 16.90 8.27
N LEU A 17 17.06 16.12 7.18
CA LEU A 17 18.23 15.34 6.76
C LEU A 17 19.37 16.21 6.23
N LEU A 18 19.02 17.26 5.50
CA LEU A 18 19.98 18.19 4.89
C LEU A 18 20.26 19.41 5.78
N ALA A 19 19.49 19.61 6.85
CA ALA A 19 19.47 20.83 7.66
C ALA A 19 19.30 22.09 6.78
N ASP A 20 18.47 21.97 5.74
CA ASP A 20 18.19 22.99 4.74
C ASP A 20 16.68 23.23 4.67
N VAL A 21 16.29 24.50 4.59
CA VAL A 21 14.89 24.94 4.59
C VAL A 21 14.24 24.73 3.22
N ALA A 22 15.02 24.65 2.13
CA ALA A 22 14.49 24.50 0.77
C ALA A 22 15.32 23.54 -0.11
N PRO A 23 15.40 22.24 0.23
CA PRO A 23 16.15 21.27 -0.55
C PRO A 23 15.49 21.04 -1.92
N GLN A 24 16.29 21.03 -2.98
CA GLN A 24 15.83 20.80 -4.35
C GLN A 24 15.76 19.32 -4.68
N LEU A 25 14.66 18.89 -5.30
CA LEU A 25 14.52 17.53 -5.82
C LEU A 25 15.34 17.38 -7.10
N VAL A 26 16.35 16.51 -7.05
CA VAL A 26 17.25 16.24 -8.17
C VAL A 26 16.76 15.07 -9.01
N SER A 27 16.21 14.04 -8.38
CA SER A 27 15.73 12.83 -9.06
C SER A 27 14.64 12.13 -8.24
N GLY A 28 13.67 11.50 -8.91
CA GLY A 28 12.54 10.82 -8.29
C GLY A 28 11.32 11.72 -8.13
N ASN A 29 10.59 11.56 -7.03
CA ASN A 29 9.37 12.31 -6.76
C ASN A 29 9.23 12.64 -5.26
N ARG A 30 8.12 13.30 -4.90
CA ARG A 30 7.80 13.69 -3.50
C ARG A 30 7.52 12.50 -2.56
N VAL A 31 7.40 11.28 -3.08
CA VAL A 31 7.15 10.04 -2.32
C VAL A 31 8.46 9.31 -2.03
N ALA A 32 9.32 9.20 -3.03
CA ALA A 32 10.69 8.75 -2.92
C ALA A 32 11.58 9.52 -3.90
N GLY A 33 12.61 10.20 -3.39
CA GLY A 33 13.42 11.11 -4.19
C GLY A 33 14.74 11.51 -3.55
N PHE A 34 15.68 11.88 -4.42
CA PHE A 34 16.97 12.45 -4.06
C PHE A 34 16.84 13.97 -3.98
N TYR A 35 17.25 14.52 -2.85
CA TYR A 35 17.20 15.93 -2.53
C TYR A 35 18.61 16.47 -2.33
N ARG A 36 18.84 17.72 -2.72
CA ARG A 36 20.15 18.39 -2.57
C ARG A 36 19.96 19.82 -2.08
N THR A 37 20.87 20.28 -1.23
CA THR A 37 20.95 21.69 -0.81
C THR A 37 21.36 22.59 -1.97
N ALA A 38 20.87 23.84 -1.99
CA ALA A 38 21.30 24.84 -2.95
C ALA A 38 22.78 25.26 -2.71
N ASP A 39 23.69 24.51 -3.34
CA ASP A 39 25.11 24.77 -3.60
C ASP A 39 26.00 25.36 -2.47
N MET A 40 26.82 24.48 -1.87
CA MET A 40 28.17 24.85 -1.42
C MET A 40 29.20 24.28 -2.41
N LYS A 41 30.02 25.15 -3.03
CA LYS A 41 31.05 24.75 -4.01
C LYS A 41 32.05 23.77 -3.37
N GLY A 42 32.08 22.53 -3.87
CA GLY A 42 33.13 21.54 -3.58
C GLY A 42 32.71 20.33 -2.71
N ARG A 43 31.53 20.34 -2.09
CA ARG A 43 31.00 19.17 -1.35
C ARG A 43 29.51 18.99 -1.61
N HIS A 44 29.15 17.93 -2.33
CA HIS A 44 27.75 17.63 -2.63
C HIS A 44 27.17 16.74 -1.54
N VAL A 45 26.23 17.27 -0.75
CA VAL A 45 25.45 16.49 0.21
C VAL A 45 24.08 16.22 -0.40
N GLU A 46 23.76 14.95 -0.57
CA GLU A 46 22.49 14.48 -1.13
C GLU A 46 21.74 13.69 -0.07
N ALA A 47 20.44 13.88 0.03
CA ALA A 47 19.59 13.10 0.91
C ALA A 47 18.60 12.27 0.09
N TYR A 48 18.51 10.98 0.38
CA TYR A 48 17.48 10.14 -0.20
C TYR A 48 16.33 9.99 0.81
N SER A 49 15.16 10.52 0.43
CA SER A 49 13.93 10.40 1.20
C SER A 49 13.03 9.36 0.56
N TRP A 50 12.54 8.39 1.35
CA TRP A 50 11.64 7.31 0.96
C TRP A 50 10.48 7.15 1.93
N GLY A 51 10.41 8.01 2.96
CA GLY A 51 9.36 7.96 3.99
C GLY A 51 7.96 8.04 3.40
N GLY A 52 7.78 8.63 2.22
CA GLY A 52 6.50 8.63 1.51
C GLY A 52 6.03 7.23 1.08
N LEU A 53 6.94 6.30 0.79
CA LEU A 53 6.60 4.90 0.47
C LEU A 53 5.98 4.19 1.67
N THR A 54 6.45 4.50 2.88
CA THR A 54 6.03 3.80 4.09
C THR A 54 4.89 4.49 4.80
N SER A 55 4.78 5.83 4.77
CA SER A 55 3.87 6.59 5.63
C SER A 55 2.62 7.15 4.95
N ARG A 56 2.66 7.44 3.64
CA ARG A 56 1.66 8.30 3.01
C ARG A 56 1.05 7.66 1.77
N SER A 57 0.12 6.73 1.95
CA SER A 57 -0.71 6.34 0.82
C SER A 57 -2.01 5.66 1.23
N ALA A 58 -3.12 6.14 0.65
CA ALA A 58 -4.36 5.38 0.56
C ALA A 58 -4.13 3.98 -0.05
N SER A 59 -3.02 3.79 -0.77
CA SER A 59 -2.58 2.46 -1.22
C SER A 59 -2.38 1.48 -0.08
N ARG A 60 -2.08 1.91 1.16
CA ARG A 60 -1.97 0.99 2.30
C ARG A 60 -3.31 0.35 2.65
N VAL A 61 -4.38 1.15 2.67
CA VAL A 61 -5.74 0.64 2.93
C VAL A 61 -6.16 -0.31 1.83
N LEU A 62 -5.92 0.07 0.57
CA LEU A 62 -6.15 -0.79 -0.58
C LEU A 62 -5.33 -2.08 -0.51
N TRP A 63 -4.06 -2.00 -0.13
CA TRP A 63 -3.19 -3.17 0.03
C TRP A 63 -3.69 -4.09 1.13
N LEU A 64 -4.08 -3.58 2.29
CA LEU A 64 -4.64 -4.41 3.36
C LEU A 64 -5.92 -5.13 2.91
N LEU A 65 -6.75 -4.47 2.10
CA LEU A 65 -7.95 -5.08 1.51
C LEU A 65 -7.60 -6.16 0.48
N LEU A 66 -6.59 -5.94 -0.37
CA LEU A 66 -6.19 -6.85 -1.43
C LEU A 66 -5.27 -7.98 -0.95
N LEU A 67 -4.58 -7.81 0.18
CA LEU A 67 -3.64 -8.77 0.76
C LEU A 67 -4.24 -10.19 0.93
N PRO A 68 -5.45 -10.39 1.50
CA PRO A 68 -6.01 -11.73 1.60
C PRO A 68 -6.26 -12.38 0.22
N PHE A 69 -6.67 -11.60 -0.78
CA PHE A 69 -6.85 -12.10 -2.15
C PHE A 69 -5.51 -12.49 -2.79
N ALA A 70 -4.47 -11.68 -2.59
CA ALA A 70 -3.12 -11.95 -3.06
C ALA A 70 -2.55 -13.25 -2.46
N LEU A 71 -2.77 -13.47 -1.15
CA LEU A 71 -2.35 -14.69 -0.46
C LEU A 71 -3.08 -15.94 -0.99
N VAL A 72 -4.39 -15.87 -1.22
CA VAL A 72 -5.15 -16.98 -1.82
C VAL A 72 -4.70 -17.26 -3.25
N ASN A 73 -4.44 -16.21 -4.04
CA ASN A 73 -3.90 -16.36 -5.38
C ASN A 73 -2.55 -17.08 -5.35
N LEU A 74 -1.62 -16.61 -4.49
CA LEU A 74 -0.31 -17.22 -4.30
C LEU A 74 -0.42 -18.68 -3.83
N ALA A 75 -1.30 -18.97 -2.87
CA ALA A 75 -1.54 -20.33 -2.38
C ALA A 75 -1.95 -21.29 -3.51
N GLY A 76 -2.71 -20.79 -4.50
CA GLY A 76 -3.04 -21.57 -5.70
C GLY A 76 -1.82 -22.08 -6.48
N TRP A 77 -0.73 -21.31 -6.48
CA TRP A 77 0.53 -21.63 -7.15
C TRP A 77 1.50 -22.43 -6.27
N MET A 78 1.32 -22.45 -4.95
CA MET A 78 2.22 -23.11 -3.99
C MET A 78 2.07 -24.65 -3.93
N CYS A 79 1.35 -25.26 -4.86
CA CYS A 79 1.19 -26.71 -4.87
C CYS A 79 2.53 -27.41 -5.14
N THR A 80 3.04 -28.13 -4.14
CA THR A 80 4.34 -28.82 -4.26
C THR A 80 4.27 -30.01 -5.23
N PRO A 81 5.37 -30.33 -5.95
CA PRO A 81 5.41 -31.47 -6.86
C PRO A 81 5.07 -32.82 -6.21
N ALA A 82 5.37 -32.97 -4.91
CA ALA A 82 5.02 -34.17 -4.14
C ALA A 82 3.49 -34.35 -3.98
N ALA A 83 2.73 -33.25 -3.92
CA ALA A 83 1.27 -33.28 -3.84
C ALA A 83 0.62 -33.74 -5.16
N TRP A 84 1.29 -33.55 -6.30
CA TRP A 84 0.82 -34.03 -7.61
C TRP A 84 0.67 -35.56 -7.65
N ARG A 85 1.54 -36.29 -6.93
CA ARG A 85 1.54 -37.76 -6.94
C ARG A 85 0.33 -38.39 -6.21
N ARG A 86 -0.46 -37.60 -5.47
CA ARG A 86 -1.65 -38.06 -4.74
C ARG A 86 -2.87 -37.25 -5.20
N PRO A 87 -3.74 -37.80 -6.07
CA PRO A 87 -4.79 -37.03 -6.73
C PRO A 87 -5.76 -36.38 -5.72
N TRP A 88 -6.12 -37.08 -4.64
CA TRP A 88 -7.02 -36.54 -3.63
C TRP A 88 -6.45 -35.32 -2.88
N ARG A 89 -5.15 -35.31 -2.57
CA ARG A 89 -4.50 -34.15 -1.91
C ARG A 89 -4.46 -32.93 -2.82
N PHE A 90 -4.23 -33.16 -4.11
CA PHE A 90 -4.30 -32.11 -5.13
C PHE A 90 -5.71 -31.53 -5.29
N LEU A 91 -6.73 -32.39 -5.36
CA LEU A 91 -8.13 -31.95 -5.42
C LEU A 91 -8.52 -31.16 -4.17
N LEU A 92 -8.17 -31.64 -2.98
CA LEU A 92 -8.44 -30.97 -1.72
C LEU A 92 -7.77 -29.58 -1.67
N HIS A 93 -6.49 -29.49 -2.02
CA HIS A 93 -5.76 -28.23 -2.09
C HIS A 93 -6.47 -27.22 -3.01
N ARG A 94 -6.82 -27.65 -4.23
CA ARG A 94 -7.53 -26.78 -5.19
C ARG A 94 -8.93 -26.40 -4.72
N ALA A 95 -9.64 -27.31 -4.07
CA ALA A 95 -10.96 -27.03 -3.52
C ALA A 95 -10.85 -25.98 -2.40
N VAL A 96 -9.96 -26.17 -1.44
CA VAL A 96 -9.76 -25.22 -0.31
C VAL A 96 -9.38 -23.84 -0.81
N VAL A 97 -8.43 -23.72 -1.74
CA VAL A 97 -8.03 -22.42 -2.33
C VAL A 97 -9.21 -21.75 -3.06
N ARG A 98 -10.01 -22.51 -3.82
CA ARG A 98 -11.19 -21.98 -4.50
C ARG A 98 -12.27 -21.51 -3.53
N TRP A 99 -12.56 -22.30 -2.49
CA TRP A 99 -13.53 -21.93 -1.46
C TRP A 99 -13.09 -20.72 -0.65
N ALA A 100 -11.79 -20.63 -0.30
CA ALA A 100 -11.24 -19.45 0.36
C ALA A 100 -11.37 -18.19 -0.53
N GLY A 101 -11.05 -18.32 -1.82
CA GLY A 101 -11.21 -17.22 -2.78
C GLY A 101 -12.66 -16.78 -2.94
N LEU A 102 -13.59 -17.73 -3.07
CA LEU A 102 -15.03 -17.47 -3.15
C LEU A 102 -15.57 -16.82 -1.87
N GLY A 103 -15.14 -17.29 -0.70
CA GLY A 103 -15.52 -16.71 0.58
C GLY A 103 -15.09 -15.25 0.72
N LEU A 104 -13.86 -14.94 0.31
CA LEU A 104 -13.35 -13.57 0.31
C LEU A 104 -14.12 -12.66 -0.67
N THR A 105 -14.41 -13.12 -1.90
CA THR A 105 -15.16 -12.30 -2.86
C THR A 105 -16.58 -12.04 -2.39
N VAL A 106 -17.27 -13.05 -1.86
CA VAL A 106 -18.62 -12.89 -1.30
C VAL A 106 -18.60 -11.94 -0.11
N ASN A 107 -17.65 -12.08 0.81
CA ASN A 107 -17.52 -11.18 1.96
C ASN A 107 -17.29 -9.71 1.52
N LEU A 108 -16.40 -9.49 0.56
CA LEU A 108 -16.15 -8.17 -0.02
C LEU A 108 -17.42 -7.58 -0.66
N LEU A 109 -18.15 -8.38 -1.43
CA LEU A 109 -19.41 -7.94 -2.06
C LEU A 109 -20.46 -7.55 -1.02
N LEU A 110 -20.64 -8.37 0.03
CA LEU A 110 -21.56 -8.07 1.12
C LEU A 110 -21.18 -6.78 1.84
N LEU A 111 -19.89 -6.57 2.10
CA LEU A 111 -19.39 -5.35 2.72
C LEU A 111 -19.66 -4.12 1.85
N LEU A 112 -19.45 -4.21 0.54
CA LEU A 112 -19.78 -3.13 -0.41
C LEU A 112 -21.28 -2.85 -0.47
N LEU A 113 -22.11 -3.89 -0.46
CA LEU A 113 -23.57 -3.74 -0.45
C LEU A 113 -24.07 -3.03 0.81
N VAL A 114 -23.57 -3.44 1.98
CA VAL A 114 -23.89 -2.80 3.27
C VAL A 114 -23.39 -1.36 3.27
N ALA A 115 -22.18 -1.09 2.75
CA ALA A 115 -21.64 0.26 2.66
C ALA A 115 -22.53 1.17 1.79
N MET A 116 -22.90 0.74 0.57
CA MET A 116 -23.77 1.54 -0.31
C MET A 116 -25.14 1.81 0.32
N THR A 117 -25.80 0.76 0.82
CA THR A 117 -27.12 0.91 1.45
C THR A 117 -27.08 1.82 2.68
N SER A 118 -26.01 1.77 3.47
CA SER A 118 -25.82 2.69 4.60
C SER A 118 -25.63 4.15 4.14
N MET A 119 -24.89 4.39 3.05
CA MET A 119 -24.72 5.71 2.47
C MET A 119 -26.05 6.26 1.96
N ASP A 120 -26.86 5.43 1.29
CA ASP A 120 -28.19 5.82 0.82
C ASP A 120 -29.09 6.23 1.99
N VAL A 121 -29.14 5.43 3.05
CA VAL A 121 -29.93 5.75 4.26
C VAL A 121 -29.46 7.07 4.88
N VAL A 122 -28.15 7.28 5.02
CA VAL A 122 -27.61 8.54 5.55
C VAL A 122 -27.96 9.72 4.64
N ALA A 123 -27.85 9.56 3.32
CA ALA A 123 -28.21 10.59 2.35
C ALA A 123 -29.69 10.98 2.44
N PHE A 124 -30.60 10.00 2.53
CA PHE A 124 -32.02 10.27 2.75
C PHE A 124 -32.27 11.01 4.07
N ARG A 125 -31.59 10.63 5.14
CA ARG A 125 -31.77 11.28 6.46
C ARG A 125 -31.19 12.69 6.53
N CYS A 126 -30.11 12.96 5.81
CA CYS A 126 -29.48 14.28 5.78
C CYS A 126 -30.14 15.22 4.75
N GLY A 127 -30.53 14.71 3.58
CA GLY A 127 -31.21 15.46 2.53
C GLY A 127 -32.68 15.78 2.86
N ALA A 128 -33.31 15.02 3.76
CA ALA A 128 -34.66 15.31 4.26
C ALA A 128 -34.71 16.36 5.39
N ARG A 129 -33.58 17.00 5.75
CA ARG A 129 -33.60 18.13 6.70
C ARG A 129 -34.15 19.37 5.98
N PRO A 130 -35.31 19.92 6.38
CA PRO A 130 -35.82 21.13 5.78
C PRO A 130 -34.83 22.27 6.04
N VAL A 131 -34.53 23.04 4.99
CA VAL A 131 -33.81 24.31 5.12
C VAL A 131 -34.78 25.26 5.80
N VAL A 132 -34.51 25.57 7.07
CA VAL A 132 -35.16 26.64 7.84
C VAL A 132 -34.16 27.78 7.96
#